data_AF-A0A8S1ZSC8-F1
#
_entry.id   AF-A0A8S1ZSC8-F1
#
_cell.length_a   1.000
_cell.length_b   1.000
_cell.length_c   1.000
_cell.angle_alpha   90.00
_cell.angle_beta   90.00
_cell.angle_gamma   90.00
#
_symmetry.space_group_name_H-M   'P 1'
#
loop_
_entity.id
_entity.type
_entity.pdbx_description
1 polymer ?
#
loop_
_entity_poly.entity_id
_entity_poly.type
_entity_poly.pdbx_seq_one_letter_code
_entity_poly.pdbx_strand_id
1 'polypeptide(L)'
;MQRESPPKKRCLGEAPDIIPATELFFRCANLILPWLNPQELAVVAQTCKTLSLISKSITFHRSLDAARSLENLSIPFHNSIDSQRYAYFIYTPYQIPASSPPPRQWWGAATECGSESRPCFDSVSERGRFGVSLVDESGCECERCEEGYCKCIAFVGMEEIGNECGSGCGCGSDCSNRVTQKGISVSVKIVRDEKKGWCLYADQLIKQGQFICEYAGELLTIDEARRRQNIYDKLRSTQSFASALLVIREHLPSGQACLRINIDATRIGNVARFINHSCDGGNLSTVLLRSSGALLPRLCFFAARDIIADEELSFSYGDSRVTGENRDNKLNCCCGSSCCLGTLPCENT
;
A
#
# COMPACT_ATOMS: atom_id res chain seq x y z
N MET A 1 48.97 62.53 -27.23
CA MET A 1 49.26 62.70 -25.78
C MET A 1 47.94 62.75 -25.04
N GLN A 2 47.85 61.94 -23.99
CA GLN A 2 46.67 61.62 -23.18
C GLN A 2 45.99 62.83 -22.55
N ARG A 3 44.66 62.76 -22.35
CA ARG A 3 44.02 63.18 -21.10
C ARG A 3 42.93 62.17 -20.73
N GLU A 4 43.17 61.53 -19.60
CA GLU A 4 42.37 60.49 -18.97
C GLU A 4 41.03 61.06 -18.46
N SER A 5 39.96 60.29 -18.62
CA SER A 5 38.69 60.51 -17.91
C SER A 5 38.77 59.92 -16.49
N PRO A 6 38.27 60.60 -15.44
CA PRO A 6 38.32 60.09 -14.07
C PRO A 6 37.38 58.88 -13.88
N PRO A 7 37.67 57.99 -12.91
CA PRO A 7 36.93 56.73 -12.75
C PRO A 7 35.53 56.99 -12.16
N LYS A 8 34.52 56.30 -12.72
CA LYS A 8 33.19 56.22 -12.09
C LYS A 8 33.34 55.51 -10.75
N LYS A 9 32.91 56.17 -9.67
CA LYS A 9 32.78 55.59 -8.33
C LYS A 9 31.96 54.30 -8.41
N ARG A 10 32.50 53.17 -7.95
CA ARG A 10 31.72 51.98 -7.62
C ARG A 10 30.75 52.36 -6.51
N CYS A 11 29.45 52.34 -6.78
CA CYS A 11 28.46 52.23 -5.72
C CYS A 11 28.58 50.82 -5.11
N LEU A 12 29.20 50.75 -3.93
CA LEU A 12 29.03 49.64 -3.01
C LEU A 12 27.61 49.75 -2.45
N GLY A 13 26.70 48.89 -2.90
CA GLY A 13 25.32 48.93 -2.45
C GLY A 13 24.38 48.06 -3.25
N GLU A 14 24.71 46.79 -3.44
CA GLU A 14 23.68 45.76 -3.62
C GLU A 14 23.84 44.81 -2.43
N ALA A 15 23.04 45.05 -1.39
CA ALA A 15 22.85 44.06 -0.35
C ALA A 15 22.15 42.85 -1.00
N PRO A 16 22.60 41.61 -0.75
CA PRO A 16 21.87 40.44 -1.22
C PRO A 16 20.46 40.50 -0.63
N ASP A 17 19.44 40.23 -1.45
CA ASP A 17 18.04 40.17 -1.02
C ASP A 17 17.94 39.29 0.24
N ILE A 18 17.82 39.95 1.40
CA ILE A 18 17.67 39.26 2.68
C ILE A 18 16.23 38.79 2.73
N ILE A 19 15.99 37.59 2.22
CA ILE A 19 14.73 36.87 2.42
C ILE A 19 14.47 36.85 3.94
N PRO A 20 13.34 37.40 4.42
CA PRO A 20 13.02 37.41 5.84
C PRO A 20 13.14 35.99 6.43
N ALA A 21 13.75 35.86 7.61
CA ALA A 21 13.95 34.55 8.26
C ALA A 21 12.64 33.75 8.42
N THR A 22 11.51 34.45 8.51
CA THR A 22 10.16 33.88 8.48
C THR A 22 9.85 33.18 7.15
N GLU A 23 10.15 33.81 6.01
CA GLU A 23 9.93 33.24 4.67
C GLU A 23 10.81 32.01 4.40
N LEU A 24 12.06 32.03 4.87
CA LEU A 24 12.95 30.86 4.82
C LEU A 24 12.46 29.70 5.70
N PHE A 25 12.01 29.99 6.92
CA PHE A 25 11.40 28.99 7.80
C PHE A 25 10.17 28.34 7.16
N PHE A 26 9.35 29.12 6.45
CA PHE A 26 8.16 28.59 5.77
C PHE A 26 8.49 27.67 4.59
N ARG A 27 9.56 27.96 3.83
CA ARG A 27 10.07 27.03 2.81
C ARG A 27 10.53 25.70 3.41
N CYS A 28 11.26 25.76 4.54
CA CYS A 28 11.69 24.55 5.24
C CYS A 28 10.53 23.76 5.87
N ALA A 29 9.46 24.44 6.30
CA ALA A 29 8.29 23.78 6.87
C ALA A 29 7.64 22.80 5.88
N ASN A 30 7.49 23.18 4.60
CA ASN A 30 6.95 22.28 3.58
C ASN A 30 7.85 21.07 3.27
N LEU A 31 9.15 21.14 3.58
CA LEU A 31 10.08 20.01 3.44
C LEU A 31 10.03 19.05 4.64
N ILE A 32 9.80 19.58 5.85
CA ILE A 32 9.90 18.82 7.10
C ILE A 32 8.54 18.29 7.55
N LEU A 33 7.50 19.13 7.56
CA LEU A 33 6.19 18.79 8.12
C LEU A 33 5.52 17.56 7.49
N PRO A 34 5.68 17.27 6.17
CA PRO A 34 5.13 16.04 5.60
C PRO A 34 5.76 14.74 6.14
N TRP A 35 6.92 14.79 6.82
CA TRP A 35 7.52 13.64 7.51
C TRP A 35 6.93 13.37 8.90
N LEU A 36 6.16 14.30 9.44
CA LEU A 36 5.55 14.17 10.76
C LEU A 36 4.33 13.26 10.71
N ASN A 37 4.13 12.45 11.74
CA ASN A 37 2.90 11.70 11.91
C ASN A 37 1.72 12.66 12.25
N PRO A 38 0.45 12.19 12.22
CA PRO A 38 -0.70 13.06 12.42
C PRO A 38 -0.73 13.73 13.80
N GLN A 39 -0.27 13.04 14.84
CA GLN A 39 -0.21 13.57 16.20
C GLN A 39 0.82 14.70 16.30
N GLU A 40 2.04 14.48 15.78
CA GLU A 40 3.10 15.48 15.70
C GLU A 40 2.64 16.69 14.89
N LEU A 41 2.03 16.47 13.73
CA LEU A 41 1.52 17.53 12.86
C LEU A 41 0.40 18.34 13.56
N ALA A 42 -0.47 17.68 14.33
CA ALA A 42 -1.51 18.33 15.11
C ALA A 42 -0.94 19.22 16.22
N VAL A 43 0.12 18.77 16.91
CA VAL A 43 0.83 19.59 17.91
C VAL A 43 1.45 20.82 17.25
N VAL A 44 2.13 20.65 16.10
CA VAL A 44 2.71 21.77 15.35
C VAL A 44 1.63 22.77 14.90
N ALA A 45 0.46 22.27 14.46
CA ALA A 45 -0.65 23.11 14.01
C ALA A 45 -1.22 24.06 15.10
N GLN A 46 -0.98 23.76 16.38
CA GLN A 46 -1.46 24.57 17.50
C GLN A 46 -0.54 25.75 17.84
N THR A 47 0.68 25.77 17.31
CA THR A 47 1.70 26.77 17.68
C THR A 47 1.43 28.16 17.08
N CYS A 48 0.98 28.24 15.83
CA CYS A 48 0.63 29.50 15.18
C CYS A 48 -0.33 29.31 13.99
N LYS A 49 -0.96 30.41 13.55
CA LYS A 49 -1.91 30.40 12.42
C LYS A 49 -1.30 29.87 11.13
N THR A 50 -0.05 30.22 10.83
CA THR A 50 0.62 29.79 9.60
C THR A 50 0.87 28.28 9.57
N LEU A 51 1.41 27.72 10.66
CA LEU A 51 1.64 26.28 10.78
C LEU A 51 0.32 25.51 10.82
N SER A 52 -0.75 26.10 11.36
CA SER A 52 -2.11 25.56 11.26
C SER A 52 -2.57 25.45 9.81
N LEU A 53 -2.35 26.49 8.98
CA LEU A 53 -2.72 26.49 7.56
C LEU A 53 -1.92 25.46 6.76
N ILE A 54 -0.60 25.38 6.97
CA ILE A 54 0.25 24.38 6.31
C ILE A 54 -0.18 22.96 6.71
N SER A 55 -0.42 22.72 8.00
CA SER A 55 -0.88 21.42 8.50
C SER A 55 -2.24 21.01 7.93
N LYS A 56 -3.16 21.98 7.73
CA LYS A 56 -4.45 21.75 7.06
C LYS A 56 -4.25 21.37 5.60
N SER A 57 -3.34 22.05 4.89
CA SER A 57 -2.98 21.72 3.50
C SER A 57 -2.40 20.31 3.40
N ILE A 58 -1.44 19.97 4.26
CA ILE A 58 -0.85 18.62 4.29
C ILE A 58 -1.92 17.58 4.57
N THR A 59 -2.75 17.80 5.59
CA THR A 59 -3.86 16.91 5.94
C THR A 59 -4.82 16.69 4.76
N PHE A 60 -5.09 17.73 3.97
CA PHE A 60 -5.93 17.63 2.77
C PHE A 60 -5.25 16.79 1.68
N HIS A 61 -3.98 17.04 1.36
CA HIS A 61 -3.25 16.23 0.39
C HIS A 61 -3.11 14.77 0.82
N ARG A 62 -2.96 14.50 2.12
CA ARG A 62 -2.99 13.14 2.66
C ARG A 62 -4.31 12.42 2.37
N SER A 63 -5.45 13.11 2.46
CA SER A 63 -6.74 12.52 2.09
C SER A 63 -6.91 12.31 0.59
N LEU A 64 -6.16 12.98 -0.27
CA LEU A 64 -6.27 12.80 -1.72
C LEU A 64 -5.50 11.57 -2.24
N ASP A 65 -4.48 11.12 -1.52
CA ASP A 65 -3.68 9.98 -1.96
C ASP A 65 -3.04 9.21 -0.80
N ALA A 66 -3.64 8.05 -0.48
CA ALA A 66 -3.13 7.08 0.47
C ALA A 66 -1.82 6.41 0.02
N ALA A 67 -1.62 6.30 -1.30
CA ALA A 67 -0.45 5.66 -1.90
C ALA A 67 0.79 6.55 -1.87
N ARG A 68 0.65 7.83 -1.52
CA ARG A 68 1.77 8.78 -1.42
C ARG A 68 2.56 8.88 -2.73
N SER A 69 1.87 8.73 -3.85
CA SER A 69 2.42 8.69 -5.22
C SER A 69 3.37 7.52 -5.49
N LEU A 70 3.31 6.46 -4.67
CA LEU A 70 4.04 5.20 -4.90
C LEU A 70 3.29 4.22 -5.81
N GLU A 71 2.02 4.52 -6.12
CA GLU A 71 1.22 3.80 -7.11
C GLU A 71 1.00 4.67 -8.35
N ASN A 72 0.61 4.05 -9.46
CA ASN A 72 0.34 4.76 -10.71
C ASN A 72 -0.89 5.68 -10.63
N LEU A 73 -1.85 5.32 -9.78
CA LEU A 73 -3.10 6.03 -9.57
C LEU A 73 -3.19 6.47 -8.12
N SER A 74 -3.66 7.69 -7.89
CA SER A 74 -3.94 8.20 -6.54
C SER A 74 -5.09 7.44 -5.91
N ILE A 75 -4.99 7.15 -4.61
CA ILE A 75 -6.03 6.41 -3.87
C ILE A 75 -6.64 7.32 -2.79
N PRO A 76 -7.74 8.02 -3.07
CA PRO A 76 -8.29 8.99 -2.13
C PRO A 76 -9.03 8.33 -0.95
N PHE A 77 -9.04 9.03 0.18
CA PHE A 77 -9.88 8.74 1.35
C PHE A 77 -11.16 9.57 1.29
N HIS A 78 -12.31 8.90 1.37
CA HIS A 78 -13.63 9.52 1.46
C HIS A 78 -14.25 9.20 2.83
N ASN A 79 -14.64 10.23 3.57
CA ASN A 79 -15.32 10.07 4.83
C ASN A 79 -16.42 11.12 5.00
N SER A 80 -17.66 10.67 5.06
CA SER A 80 -18.85 11.47 5.37
C SER A 80 -19.49 11.10 6.71
N ILE A 81 -18.87 10.19 7.48
CA ILE A 81 -19.42 9.60 8.70
C ILE A 81 -18.90 10.31 9.95
N ASP A 82 -17.60 10.59 10.00
CA ASP A 82 -16.96 11.20 11.16
C ASP A 82 -15.88 12.24 10.76
N SER A 83 -15.19 12.81 11.74
CA SER A 83 -14.18 13.86 11.51
C SER A 83 -12.80 13.33 11.10
N GLN A 84 -12.62 12.00 11.05
CA GLN A 84 -11.34 11.38 10.73
C GLN A 84 -11.07 11.41 9.22
N ARG A 85 -10.24 12.33 8.75
CA ARG A 85 -10.00 12.51 7.30
C ARG A 85 -9.29 11.35 6.61
N TYR A 86 -8.44 10.62 7.32
CA TYR A 86 -7.69 9.50 6.76
C TYR A 86 -7.24 8.53 7.86
N ALA A 87 -6.91 7.30 7.47
CA ALA A 87 -6.18 6.35 8.30
C ALA A 87 -4.66 6.52 8.11
N TYR A 88 -3.91 6.70 9.19
CA TYR A 88 -2.44 6.81 9.12
C TYR A 88 -1.78 5.44 9.18
N PHE A 89 -0.94 5.15 8.20
CA PHE A 89 -0.06 3.99 8.09
C PHE A 89 1.05 4.33 7.09
N ILE A 90 2.18 3.61 7.12
CA ILE A 90 3.27 3.76 6.14
C ILE A 90 2.91 2.93 4.90
N TYR A 91 2.95 3.56 3.72
CA TYR A 91 2.61 2.90 2.47
C TYR A 91 3.81 2.12 1.91
N THR A 92 3.62 0.87 1.51
CA THR A 92 4.59 0.12 0.70
C THR A 92 3.85 -0.64 -0.39
N PRO A 93 4.19 -0.50 -1.69
CA PRO A 93 3.56 -1.29 -2.75
C PRO A 93 4.00 -2.76 -2.74
N TYR A 94 5.05 -3.10 -1.99
CA TYR A 94 5.67 -4.43 -1.97
C TYR A 94 5.76 -5.00 -0.55
N GLN A 95 5.81 -6.33 -0.46
CA GLN A 95 6.23 -7.02 0.76
C GLN A 95 7.67 -6.64 1.12
N ILE A 96 7.92 -6.40 2.41
CA ILE A 96 9.23 -6.03 2.94
C ILE A 96 9.52 -6.79 4.23
N PRO A 97 10.78 -7.02 4.62
CA PRO A 97 11.09 -7.54 5.94
C PRO A 97 10.63 -6.58 7.03
N ALA A 98 10.20 -7.11 8.18
CA ALA A 98 9.88 -6.28 9.33
C ALA A 98 11.06 -5.41 9.78
N SER A 99 10.75 -4.16 10.15
CA SER A 99 11.74 -3.21 10.66
C SER A 99 11.30 -2.64 12.01
N SER A 100 12.27 -2.45 12.91
CA SER A 100 12.02 -1.90 14.25
C SER A 100 13.16 -0.95 14.65
N PRO A 101 12.88 0.36 14.88
CA PRO A 101 11.60 1.02 14.66
C PRO A 101 11.22 1.11 13.17
N PRO A 102 9.94 1.28 12.82
CA PRO A 102 9.54 1.47 11.43
C PRO A 102 10.09 2.80 10.89
N PRO A 103 10.39 2.88 9.60
CA PRO A 103 10.89 4.11 9.00
C PRO A 103 9.84 5.23 9.03
N ARG A 104 10.29 6.48 8.97
CA ARG A 104 9.40 7.60 8.63
C ARG A 104 9.23 7.65 7.13
N GLN A 105 8.09 8.15 6.69
CA GLN A 105 7.79 8.31 5.28
C GLN A 105 7.07 9.62 5.05
N TRP A 106 7.61 10.40 4.12
CA TRP A 106 7.06 11.67 3.66
C TRP A 106 5.65 11.47 3.07
N TRP A 107 4.72 12.39 3.38
CA TRP A 107 3.33 12.28 2.90
C TRP A 107 2.57 13.60 2.94
N GLY A 108 1.95 13.94 1.81
CA GLY A 108 0.97 15.02 1.70
C GLY A 108 1.57 16.39 1.48
N ALA A 109 2.77 16.52 0.90
CA ALA A 109 3.14 17.84 0.40
C ALA A 109 2.44 18.13 -0.93
N ALA A 110 2.19 19.40 -1.19
CA ALA A 110 1.77 19.84 -2.51
C ALA A 110 2.89 19.56 -3.51
N THR A 111 2.57 18.86 -4.60
CA THR A 111 3.44 18.83 -5.77
C THR A 111 3.35 20.21 -6.40
N GLU A 112 4.28 21.12 -6.08
CA GLU A 112 4.39 22.37 -6.83
C GLU A 112 4.66 22.00 -8.29
N CYS A 113 3.76 22.43 -9.18
CA CYS A 113 3.76 22.06 -10.58
C CYS A 113 5.01 22.66 -11.25
N GLY A 114 5.96 21.81 -11.58
CA GLY A 114 7.15 22.11 -12.38
C GLY A 114 7.76 20.78 -12.81
N SER A 115 7.81 20.57 -14.12
CA SER A 115 8.36 19.42 -14.83
C SER A 115 9.59 18.76 -14.17
N GLU A 116 9.61 17.42 -14.21
CA GLU A 116 10.78 16.53 -14.07
C GLU A 116 11.39 16.24 -12.68
N SER A 117 10.73 16.58 -11.58
CA SER A 117 11.19 16.11 -10.26
C SER A 117 10.07 15.59 -9.38
N ARG A 118 9.50 14.43 -9.77
CA ARG A 118 9.17 13.43 -8.73
C ARG A 118 10.47 13.27 -7.93
N PRO A 119 10.48 13.30 -6.59
CA PRO A 119 11.67 12.89 -5.87
C PRO A 119 12.02 11.51 -6.42
N CYS A 120 13.17 11.40 -7.09
CA CYS A 120 13.63 10.17 -7.74
C CYS A 120 13.73 9.07 -6.68
N PHE A 121 12.62 8.39 -6.42
CA PHE A 121 12.58 7.04 -5.87
C PHE A 121 12.76 6.01 -7.00
N ASP A 122 13.23 6.45 -8.19
CA ASP A 122 13.62 5.61 -9.31
C ASP A 122 14.72 4.60 -8.95
N SER A 123 15.43 4.77 -7.82
CA SER A 123 16.38 3.77 -7.33
C SER A 123 15.78 2.66 -6.45
N VAL A 124 14.48 2.77 -6.09
CA VAL A 124 13.78 1.80 -5.22
C VAL A 124 12.77 0.95 -6.00
N SER A 125 12.45 1.30 -7.26
CA SER A 125 11.48 0.54 -8.05
C SER A 125 11.88 -0.93 -8.28
N GLU A 126 13.18 -1.20 -8.51
CA GLU A 126 13.70 -2.57 -8.58
C GLU A 126 14.29 -3.08 -7.25
N ARG A 127 14.91 -2.18 -6.46
CA ARG A 127 15.63 -2.56 -5.22
C ARG A 127 14.74 -2.68 -3.98
N GLY A 128 13.53 -2.11 -4.02
CA GLY A 128 12.56 -2.12 -2.92
C GLY A 128 11.56 -3.29 -2.97
N ARG A 129 11.50 -4.02 -4.08
CA ARG A 129 10.77 -5.29 -4.14
C ARG A 129 11.61 -6.33 -3.42
N PHE A 130 11.25 -6.71 -2.20
CA PHE A 130 11.90 -7.81 -1.50
C PHE A 130 11.55 -9.13 -2.17
N GLY A 131 12.29 -9.47 -3.22
CA GLY A 131 12.35 -10.81 -3.79
C GLY A 131 13.64 -11.47 -3.35
N VAL A 132 13.58 -12.45 -2.45
CA VAL A 132 14.71 -13.34 -2.23
C VAL A 132 14.80 -14.24 -3.47
N SER A 133 15.71 -13.90 -4.38
CA SER A 133 16.07 -14.75 -5.53
C SER A 133 17.04 -15.80 -5.02
N LEU A 134 16.56 -17.03 -4.81
CA LEU A 134 17.40 -18.16 -4.47
C LEU A 134 17.15 -19.26 -5.49
N VAL A 135 18.27 -19.82 -5.94
CA VAL A 135 18.48 -20.72 -7.08
C VAL A 135 18.39 -20.00 -8.43
N ASP A 136 19.58 -19.91 -9.07
CA ASP A 136 19.91 -19.43 -10.43
C ASP A 136 19.14 -18.23 -11.00
N GLU A 137 19.86 -17.17 -11.38
CA GLU A 137 19.32 -15.99 -12.09
C GLU A 137 18.60 -16.32 -13.43
N SER A 138 18.45 -17.60 -13.78
CA SER A 138 17.63 -18.09 -14.87
C SER A 138 16.16 -17.78 -14.60
N GLY A 139 15.61 -16.72 -15.21
CA GLY A 139 14.17 -16.65 -15.38
C GLY A 139 13.66 -17.76 -16.32
N CYS A 140 12.39 -17.71 -16.71
CA CYS A 140 11.92 -18.60 -17.78
C CYS A 140 12.72 -18.42 -19.08
N GLU A 141 12.80 -19.48 -19.88
CA GLU A 141 13.35 -19.51 -21.26
C GLU A 141 12.43 -18.79 -22.28
N CYS A 142 11.62 -17.86 -21.81
CA CYS A 142 10.69 -17.07 -22.59
C CYS A 142 11.44 -15.93 -23.31
N GLU A 143 11.85 -16.15 -24.56
CA GLU A 143 12.68 -15.19 -25.31
C GLU A 143 11.94 -13.92 -25.74
N ARG A 144 10.72 -14.05 -26.27
CA ARG A 144 9.81 -12.95 -26.63
C ARG A 144 8.36 -13.43 -26.56
N CYS A 145 7.47 -12.56 -26.09
CA CYS A 145 6.03 -12.83 -26.06
C CYS A 145 5.41 -12.03 -27.20
N GLU A 146 4.80 -12.72 -28.16
CA GLU A 146 4.17 -12.10 -29.34
C GLU A 146 2.69 -11.88 -29.07
N GLU A 147 2.16 -10.73 -29.53
CA GLU A 147 0.72 -10.44 -29.62
C GLU A 147 -0.11 -10.76 -28.35
N GLY A 148 0.47 -10.53 -27.16
CA GLY A 148 -0.22 -10.78 -25.89
C GLY A 148 -0.28 -12.24 -25.45
N TYR A 149 0.41 -13.15 -26.15
CA TYR A 149 0.56 -14.55 -25.75
C TYR A 149 1.96 -14.83 -25.20
N CYS A 150 2.02 -15.26 -23.94
CA CYS A 150 3.25 -15.70 -23.29
C CYS A 150 3.11 -17.18 -22.95
N LYS A 151 4.06 -18.02 -23.37
CA LYS A 151 4.05 -19.47 -23.03
C LYS A 151 4.12 -19.75 -21.53
N CYS A 152 4.57 -18.77 -20.74
CA CYS A 152 4.68 -18.88 -19.30
C CYS A 152 3.42 -18.41 -18.57
N ILE A 153 2.41 -17.93 -19.30
CA ILE A 153 1.13 -17.56 -18.71
C ILE A 153 0.46 -18.82 -18.18
N ALA A 154 0.65 -19.08 -16.90
CA ALA A 154 -0.02 -20.16 -16.18
C ALA A 154 -1.33 -19.65 -15.57
N PHE A 155 -2.05 -18.77 -16.26
CA PHE A 155 -3.43 -18.45 -15.91
C PHE A 155 -4.34 -19.49 -16.58
N VAL A 156 -4.40 -20.68 -15.98
CA VAL A 156 -5.37 -21.70 -16.34
C VAL A 156 -6.35 -21.81 -15.18
N GLY A 157 -7.61 -21.44 -15.45
CA GLY A 157 -8.81 -21.54 -14.61
C GLY A 157 -8.69 -21.96 -13.14
N MET A 158 -9.16 -21.09 -12.24
CA MET A 158 -9.56 -21.44 -10.86
C MET A 158 -8.51 -22.14 -9.98
N GLU A 159 -7.21 -22.03 -10.27
CA GLU A 159 -6.16 -22.49 -9.35
C GLU A 159 -5.67 -21.33 -8.47
N GLU A 160 -5.50 -21.60 -7.16
CA GLU A 160 -5.07 -20.63 -6.15
C GLU A 160 -3.61 -20.19 -6.32
N ILE A 161 -2.86 -20.77 -7.26
CA ILE A 161 -1.44 -20.54 -7.49
C ILE A 161 -1.21 -20.14 -8.96
N GLY A 162 -0.51 -19.04 -9.19
CA GLY A 162 -0.14 -18.55 -10.52
C GLY A 162 1.35 -18.27 -10.66
N ASN A 163 1.83 -18.21 -11.91
CA ASN A 163 3.21 -17.85 -12.22
C ASN A 163 3.25 -16.71 -13.24
N GLU A 164 4.14 -15.75 -13.02
CA GLU A 164 4.41 -14.64 -13.93
C GLU A 164 5.90 -14.55 -14.28
N CYS A 165 6.25 -13.87 -15.38
CA CYS A 165 7.65 -13.71 -15.79
C CYS A 165 8.42 -12.82 -14.78
N GLY A 166 9.58 -13.27 -14.32
CA GLY A 166 10.49 -12.52 -13.44
C GLY A 166 11.50 -11.63 -14.16
N SER A 167 12.41 -10.99 -13.44
CA SER A 167 13.44 -10.11 -14.02
C SER A 167 14.47 -10.87 -14.86
N GLY A 168 14.79 -12.12 -14.52
CA GLY A 168 15.71 -12.97 -15.29
C GLY A 168 15.14 -13.55 -16.59
N CYS A 169 13.89 -13.24 -16.94
CA CYS A 169 13.23 -13.72 -18.15
C CYS A 169 13.68 -12.94 -19.40
N GLY A 170 13.79 -13.62 -20.54
CA GLY A 170 14.16 -12.97 -21.82
C GLY A 170 13.11 -11.97 -22.36
N CYS A 171 11.87 -12.03 -21.87
CA CYS A 171 10.77 -11.18 -22.32
C CYS A 171 10.78 -9.78 -21.67
N GLY A 172 10.41 -8.76 -22.45
CA GLY A 172 10.35 -7.36 -22.00
C GLY A 172 9.19 -7.03 -21.05
N SER A 173 9.09 -5.76 -20.63
CA SER A 173 8.05 -5.23 -19.74
C SER A 173 6.63 -5.35 -20.28
N ASP A 174 6.48 -5.36 -21.61
CA ASP A 174 5.19 -5.48 -22.29
C ASP A 174 4.67 -6.92 -22.36
N CYS A 175 5.41 -7.89 -21.82
CA CYS A 175 4.98 -9.27 -21.68
C CYS A 175 3.59 -9.34 -21.03
N SER A 176 2.67 -10.07 -21.66
CA SER A 176 1.32 -10.30 -21.13
C SER A 176 1.31 -11.06 -19.82
N ASN A 177 2.38 -11.81 -19.54
CA ASN A 177 2.60 -12.49 -18.26
C ASN A 177 3.42 -11.65 -17.26
N ARG A 178 3.35 -10.32 -17.35
CA ARG A 178 3.84 -9.35 -16.35
C ARG A 178 2.71 -8.41 -15.95
N VAL A 179 1.59 -8.97 -15.47
CA VAL A 179 0.38 -8.21 -15.17
C VAL A 179 0.56 -7.41 -13.88
N THR A 180 0.80 -8.11 -12.77
CA THR A 180 0.79 -7.50 -11.43
C THR A 180 2.03 -6.64 -11.15
N GLN A 181 3.10 -6.85 -11.91
CA GLN A 181 4.34 -6.07 -11.82
C GLN A 181 4.18 -4.63 -12.30
N LYS A 182 3.14 -4.35 -13.10
CA LYS A 182 2.83 -3.02 -13.62
C LYS A 182 2.19 -2.09 -12.58
N GLY A 183 1.92 -2.60 -11.37
CA GLY A 183 1.27 -1.85 -10.30
C GLY A 183 -0.25 -1.75 -10.47
N ILE A 184 -0.89 -0.97 -9.61
CA ILE A 184 -2.33 -0.75 -9.67
C ILE A 184 -2.69 -0.01 -10.97
N SER A 185 -3.68 -0.53 -11.69
CA SER A 185 -4.18 0.01 -12.97
C SER A 185 -5.68 0.30 -12.95
N VAL A 186 -6.34 0.08 -11.82
CA VAL A 186 -7.77 0.35 -11.62
C VAL A 186 -7.96 1.46 -10.59
N SER A 187 -8.91 2.37 -10.84
CA SER A 187 -9.25 3.42 -9.87
C SER A 187 -10.00 2.83 -8.67
N VAL A 188 -9.48 3.06 -7.46
CA VAL A 188 -10.05 2.61 -6.18
C VAL A 188 -10.00 3.75 -5.17
N LYS A 189 -10.89 3.70 -4.19
CA LYS A 189 -10.98 4.70 -3.12
C LYS A 189 -11.25 4.05 -1.77
N ILE A 190 -10.75 4.66 -0.71
CA ILE A 190 -10.91 4.17 0.66
C ILE A 190 -12.07 4.93 1.30
N VAL A 191 -13.14 4.24 1.69
CA VAL A 191 -14.37 4.84 2.20
C VAL A 191 -14.57 4.48 3.67
N ARG A 192 -14.97 5.46 4.48
CA ARG A 192 -15.37 5.23 5.88
C ARG A 192 -16.78 4.65 5.94
N ASP A 193 -16.91 3.53 6.62
CA ASP A 193 -18.15 2.81 6.92
C ASP A 193 -18.45 2.87 8.43
N GLU A 194 -19.73 2.96 8.78
CA GLU A 194 -20.20 3.10 10.17
C GLU A 194 -19.85 1.90 11.05
N LYS A 195 -19.79 0.69 10.49
CA LYS A 195 -19.67 -0.57 11.25
C LYS A 195 -18.37 -1.31 10.98
N LYS A 196 -17.83 -1.20 9.76
CA LYS A 196 -16.65 -1.93 9.29
C LYS A 196 -15.36 -1.10 9.39
N GLY A 197 -15.46 0.20 9.66
CA GLY A 197 -14.31 1.09 9.69
C GLY A 197 -13.93 1.56 8.29
N TRP A 198 -12.67 1.40 7.87
CA TRP A 198 -12.25 1.81 6.52
C TRP A 198 -12.35 0.64 5.56
N CYS A 199 -12.93 0.88 4.39
CA CYS A 199 -13.25 -0.12 3.37
C CYS A 199 -12.67 0.30 2.03
N LEU A 200 -12.28 -0.65 1.17
CA LEU A 200 -11.87 -0.36 -0.19
C LEU A 200 -13.06 -0.47 -1.14
N TYR A 201 -13.22 0.51 -2.03
CA TYR A 201 -14.29 0.57 -3.02
C TYR A 201 -13.72 0.76 -4.43
N ALA A 202 -14.42 0.22 -5.42
CA ALA A 202 -14.16 0.54 -6.82
C ALA A 202 -14.57 1.99 -7.11
N ASP A 203 -13.71 2.72 -7.82
CA ASP A 203 -14.01 4.09 -8.30
C ASP A 203 -14.26 4.13 -9.82
N GLN A 204 -14.34 2.96 -10.44
CA GLN A 204 -14.70 2.76 -11.84
C GLN A 204 -15.29 1.36 -12.02
N LEU A 205 -15.83 1.08 -13.21
CA LEU A 205 -16.14 -0.30 -13.60
C LEU A 205 -14.84 -1.11 -13.70
N ILE A 206 -14.79 -2.24 -12.98
CA ILE A 206 -13.69 -3.20 -13.03
C ILE A 206 -14.23 -4.49 -13.62
N LYS A 207 -13.63 -4.94 -14.72
CA LYS A 207 -14.00 -6.17 -15.41
C LYS A 207 -13.46 -7.39 -14.70
N GLN A 208 -14.20 -8.49 -14.81
CA GLN A 208 -13.76 -9.80 -14.33
C GLN A 208 -12.34 -10.11 -14.81
N GLY A 209 -11.51 -10.63 -13.90
CA GLY A 209 -10.12 -11.01 -14.17
C GLY A 209 -9.12 -9.85 -14.15
N GLN A 210 -9.56 -8.59 -13.98
CA GLN A 210 -8.60 -7.48 -13.81
C GLN A 210 -7.91 -7.55 -12.46
N PHE A 211 -6.60 -7.25 -12.47
CA PHE A 211 -5.78 -7.13 -11.26
C PHE A 211 -6.18 -5.87 -10.46
N ILE A 212 -6.36 -6.04 -9.15
CA ILE A 212 -6.68 -4.96 -8.23
C ILE A 212 -5.40 -4.47 -7.56
N CYS A 213 -4.81 -5.29 -6.69
CA CYS A 213 -3.59 -5.00 -5.94
C CYS A 213 -3.00 -6.29 -5.33
N GLU A 214 -1.76 -6.21 -4.86
CA GLU A 214 -1.15 -7.22 -3.98
C GLU A 214 -1.58 -7.00 -2.52
N TYR A 215 -1.53 -8.00 -1.64
CA TYR A 215 -1.51 -7.79 -0.20
C TYR A 215 -0.07 -7.56 0.28
N ALA A 216 0.32 -6.29 0.44
CA ALA A 216 1.69 -5.91 0.79
C ALA A 216 1.80 -5.42 2.24
N GLY A 217 2.90 -5.77 2.90
CA GLY A 217 3.22 -5.36 4.27
C GLY A 217 4.52 -5.97 4.79
N GLU A 218 4.69 -5.99 6.11
CA GLU A 218 5.87 -6.58 6.75
C GLU A 218 5.79 -8.12 6.77
N LEU A 219 6.80 -8.79 6.23
CA LEU A 219 6.99 -10.23 6.37
C LEU A 219 7.49 -10.55 7.79
N LEU A 220 6.74 -11.41 8.49
CA LEU A 220 7.02 -11.79 9.87
C LEU A 220 7.37 -13.27 10.00
N THR A 221 8.29 -13.55 10.92
CA THR A 221 8.44 -14.90 11.48
C THR A 221 7.18 -15.28 12.25
N ILE A 222 6.98 -16.59 12.48
CA ILE A 222 5.84 -17.09 13.25
C ILE A 222 5.83 -16.49 14.67
N ASP A 223 6.99 -16.43 15.32
CA ASP A 223 7.10 -15.89 16.68
C ASP A 223 6.77 -14.40 16.74
N GLU A 224 7.24 -13.62 15.76
CA GLU A 224 6.94 -12.19 15.68
C GLU A 224 5.46 -11.93 15.37
N ALA A 225 4.85 -12.72 14.47
CA ALA A 225 3.42 -12.65 14.18
C ALA A 225 2.58 -12.91 15.43
N ARG A 226 2.89 -13.97 16.19
CA ARG A 226 2.21 -14.28 17.46
C ARG A 226 2.39 -13.18 18.50
N ARG A 227 3.61 -12.64 18.61
CA ARG A 227 3.90 -11.55 19.55
C ARG A 227 3.07 -10.31 19.22
N ARG A 228 2.96 -9.93 17.94
CA ARG A 228 2.14 -8.80 17.48
C ARG A 228 0.64 -9.06 17.66
N GLN A 229 0.16 -10.25 17.32
CA GLN A 229 -1.24 -10.64 17.52
C GLN A 229 -1.67 -10.47 18.99
N ASN A 230 -0.86 -10.95 19.94
CA ASN A 230 -1.12 -10.78 21.37
C ASN A 230 -1.19 -9.29 21.80
N ILE A 231 -0.42 -8.41 21.16
CA ILE A 231 -0.49 -6.97 21.41
C ILE A 231 -1.79 -6.40 20.83
N TYR A 232 -2.14 -6.79 19.61
CA TYR A 232 -3.34 -6.34 18.92
C TYR A 232 -4.61 -6.76 19.64
N ASP A 233 -4.65 -7.97 20.20
CA ASP A 233 -5.78 -8.45 21.00
C ASP A 233 -5.97 -7.64 22.30
N LYS A 234 -4.87 -7.21 22.94
CA LYS A 234 -4.92 -6.32 24.12
C LYS A 234 -5.31 -4.89 23.75
N LEU A 235 -4.84 -4.38 22.62
CA LEU A 235 -5.24 -3.06 22.13
C LEU A 235 -6.73 -3.05 21.75
N ARG A 236 -7.22 -4.13 21.15
CA ARG A 236 -8.62 -4.30 20.77
C ARG A 236 -9.57 -4.36 21.95
N SER A 237 -9.14 -4.87 23.11
CA SER A 237 -9.98 -4.87 24.32
C SER A 237 -10.04 -3.51 25.02
N THR A 238 -9.08 -2.62 24.75
CA THR A 238 -8.98 -1.30 25.40
C THR A 238 -9.34 -0.14 24.47
N GLN A 239 -9.23 -0.33 23.17
CA GLN A 239 -9.43 0.66 22.12
C GLN A 239 -10.09 0.01 20.89
N SER A 240 -10.74 0.82 20.04
CA SER A 240 -11.17 0.36 18.72
C SER A 240 -9.93 0.20 17.82
N PHE A 241 -9.34 -1.01 17.85
CA PHE A 241 -8.13 -1.35 17.09
C PHE A 241 -8.41 -2.53 16.15
N ALA A 242 -8.07 -2.35 14.87
CA ALA A 242 -8.12 -3.39 13.85
C ALA A 242 -6.72 -3.65 13.32
N SER A 243 -6.26 -4.90 13.42
CA SER A 243 -5.02 -5.35 12.78
C SER A 243 -5.28 -5.74 11.32
N ALA A 244 -4.23 -5.66 10.51
CA ALA A 244 -4.19 -6.16 9.14
C ALA A 244 -3.07 -7.20 9.03
N LEU A 245 -3.07 -8.16 9.96
CA LEU A 245 -2.17 -9.32 9.95
C LEU A 245 -2.86 -10.45 9.18
N LEU A 246 -2.25 -10.90 8.10
CA LEU A 246 -2.74 -11.98 7.26
C LEU A 246 -1.78 -13.17 7.29
N VAL A 247 -2.32 -14.37 7.47
CA VAL A 247 -1.57 -15.62 7.37
C VAL A 247 -1.97 -16.32 6.09
N ILE A 248 -0.98 -16.56 5.23
CA ILE A 248 -1.12 -17.29 3.98
C ILE A 248 -0.54 -18.67 4.18
N ARG A 249 -1.28 -19.68 3.73
CA ARG A 249 -0.87 -21.08 3.73
C ARG A 249 -0.91 -21.59 2.31
N GLU A 250 0.21 -22.14 1.88
CA GLU A 250 0.29 -22.83 0.60
C GLU A 250 0.70 -24.27 0.86
N HIS A 251 -0.18 -25.20 0.51
CA HIS A 251 0.13 -26.61 0.54
C HIS A 251 1.03 -26.95 -0.66
N LEU A 252 2.22 -27.48 -0.39
CA LEU A 252 3.12 -27.88 -1.46
C LEU A 252 2.51 -29.07 -2.23
N PRO A 253 2.83 -29.24 -3.53
CA PRO A 253 2.25 -30.31 -4.36
C PRO A 253 2.42 -31.72 -3.80
N SER A 254 3.45 -31.96 -2.98
CA SER A 254 3.67 -33.26 -2.32
C SER A 254 2.65 -33.56 -1.21
N GLY A 255 1.88 -32.57 -0.74
CA GLY A 255 0.96 -32.66 0.39
C GLY A 255 1.64 -32.83 1.76
N GLN A 256 2.96 -32.94 1.80
CA GLN A 256 3.73 -33.25 3.02
C GLN A 256 4.20 -32.01 3.79
N ALA A 257 4.14 -30.83 3.16
CA ALA A 257 4.56 -29.58 3.78
C ALA A 257 3.65 -28.43 3.36
N CYS A 258 3.52 -27.45 4.25
CA CYS A 258 2.76 -26.22 4.05
C CYS A 258 3.71 -25.04 4.25
N LEU A 259 3.89 -24.22 3.22
CA LEU A 259 4.55 -22.94 3.36
C LEU A 259 3.60 -21.99 4.09
N ARG A 260 4.06 -21.39 5.20
CA ARG A 260 3.31 -20.38 5.96
C ARG A 260 4.00 -19.04 5.82
N ILE A 261 3.26 -18.03 5.38
CA ILE A 261 3.73 -16.65 5.23
C ILE A 261 2.86 -15.76 6.09
N ASN A 262 3.46 -14.95 6.95
CA ASN A 262 2.74 -13.99 7.77
C ASN A 262 3.07 -12.59 7.25
N ILE A 263 2.05 -11.86 6.79
CA ILE A 263 2.18 -10.49 6.27
C ILE A 263 1.40 -9.56 7.19
N ASP A 264 2.08 -8.58 7.78
CA ASP A 264 1.48 -7.58 8.65
C ASP A 264 1.43 -6.21 7.98
N ALA A 265 0.25 -5.83 7.51
CA ALA A 265 -0.05 -4.53 6.92
C ALA A 265 -0.57 -3.50 7.94
N THR A 266 -0.52 -3.81 9.24
CA THR A 266 -1.11 -2.97 10.29
C THR A 266 -0.43 -1.60 10.35
N ARG A 267 0.91 -1.57 10.30
CA ARG A 267 1.73 -0.33 10.40
C ARG A 267 2.35 0.08 9.07
N ILE A 268 2.86 -0.89 8.32
CA ILE A 268 3.45 -0.70 7.00
C ILE A 268 2.74 -1.65 6.04
N GLY A 269 2.07 -1.13 5.02
CA GLY A 269 1.35 -1.95 4.05
C GLY A 269 0.83 -1.14 2.87
N ASN A 270 0.05 -1.74 1.98
CA ASN A 270 -0.60 -1.02 0.88
C ASN A 270 -2.12 -0.89 1.09
N VAL A 271 -2.82 -0.48 0.03
CA VAL A 271 -4.28 -0.32 0.01
C VAL A 271 -5.05 -1.61 0.34
N ALA A 272 -4.49 -2.80 0.12
CA ALA A 272 -5.19 -4.07 0.35
C ALA A 272 -5.58 -4.28 1.81
N ARG A 273 -4.92 -3.60 2.75
CA ARG A 273 -5.27 -3.60 4.18
C ARG A 273 -6.69 -3.09 4.48
N PHE A 274 -7.36 -2.45 3.51
CA PHE A 274 -8.72 -1.92 3.62
C PHE A 274 -9.78 -2.80 2.93
N ILE A 275 -9.38 -3.92 2.32
CA ILE A 275 -10.33 -4.87 1.72
C ILE A 275 -10.95 -5.69 2.86
N ASN A 276 -12.26 -5.58 3.03
CA ASN A 276 -12.96 -6.21 4.14
C ASN A 276 -13.46 -7.63 3.83
N HIS A 277 -13.84 -8.33 4.90
CA HIS A 277 -14.39 -9.68 4.81
C HIS A 277 -15.81 -9.70 4.24
N SER A 278 -16.10 -10.68 3.37
CA SER A 278 -17.47 -11.14 3.09
C SER A 278 -17.64 -12.65 3.29
N CYS A 279 -18.74 -13.06 3.93
CA CYS A 279 -19.04 -14.47 4.21
C CYS A 279 -19.49 -15.27 2.98
N ASP A 280 -19.94 -14.61 1.92
CA ASP A 280 -20.29 -15.24 0.63
C ASP A 280 -19.10 -15.39 -0.33
N GLY A 281 -17.89 -15.04 0.12
CA GLY A 281 -16.69 -15.04 -0.71
C GLY A 281 -16.33 -13.67 -1.26
N GLY A 282 -17.28 -12.72 -1.30
CA GLY A 282 -17.04 -11.38 -1.82
C GLY A 282 -16.95 -11.34 -3.35
N ASN A 283 -16.35 -10.27 -3.88
CA ASN A 283 -16.22 -10.03 -5.31
C ASN A 283 -14.76 -10.09 -5.81
N LEU A 284 -13.82 -10.42 -4.93
CA LEU A 284 -12.42 -10.63 -5.27
C LEU A 284 -12.03 -12.10 -5.21
N SER A 285 -11.19 -12.51 -6.16
CA SER A 285 -10.48 -13.78 -6.15
C SER A 285 -9.03 -13.55 -5.73
N THR A 286 -8.50 -14.43 -4.89
CA THR A 286 -7.12 -14.41 -4.41
C THR A 286 -6.27 -15.40 -5.19
N VAL A 287 -5.09 -14.97 -5.63
CA VAL A 287 -4.11 -15.81 -6.32
C VAL A 287 -2.75 -15.65 -5.67
N LEU A 288 -2.10 -16.75 -5.30
CA LEU A 288 -0.70 -16.80 -4.88
C LEU A 288 0.20 -16.80 -6.10
N LEU A 289 0.77 -15.64 -6.42
CA LEU A 289 1.53 -15.42 -7.63
C LEU A 289 3.04 -15.47 -7.37
N ARG A 290 3.78 -16.32 -8.08
CA ARG A 290 5.25 -16.32 -8.10
C ARG A 290 5.78 -15.72 -9.38
N SER A 291 6.66 -14.73 -9.25
CA SER A 291 7.50 -14.31 -10.37
C SER A 291 8.62 -15.34 -10.58
N SER A 292 8.98 -15.67 -11.81
CA SER A 292 10.09 -16.59 -12.08
C SER A 292 11.37 -16.14 -11.35
N GLY A 293 12.02 -17.05 -10.63
CA GLY A 293 13.18 -16.76 -9.78
C GLY A 293 12.87 -16.25 -8.37
N ALA A 294 11.61 -15.92 -8.05
CA ALA A 294 11.22 -15.51 -6.71
C ALA A 294 10.91 -16.73 -5.81
N LEU A 295 11.48 -16.76 -4.60
CA LEU A 295 11.24 -17.83 -3.62
C LEU A 295 9.82 -17.77 -3.04
N LEU A 296 9.38 -16.57 -2.66
CA LEU A 296 8.12 -16.35 -1.96
C LEU A 296 7.01 -15.92 -2.93
N PRO A 297 5.80 -16.49 -2.82
CA PRO A 297 4.64 -16.02 -3.57
C PRO A 297 4.13 -14.68 -3.02
N ARG A 298 3.36 -13.98 -3.85
CA ARG A 298 2.64 -12.76 -3.51
C ARG A 298 1.15 -13.02 -3.57
N LEU A 299 0.40 -12.61 -2.55
CA LEU A 299 -1.05 -12.70 -2.59
C LEU A 299 -1.59 -11.55 -3.43
N CYS A 300 -2.18 -11.86 -4.57
CA CYS A 300 -2.75 -10.88 -5.49
C CYS A 300 -4.27 -11.00 -5.54
N PHE A 301 -4.95 -9.86 -5.61
CA PHE A 301 -6.40 -9.79 -5.76
C PHE A 301 -6.77 -9.50 -7.21
N PHE A 302 -7.72 -10.26 -7.73
CA PHE A 302 -8.33 -10.08 -9.03
C PHE A 302 -9.85 -9.96 -8.89
N ALA A 303 -10.50 -9.26 -9.81
CA ALA A 303 -11.97 -9.20 -9.82
C ALA A 303 -12.55 -10.59 -10.17
N ALA A 304 -13.36 -11.17 -9.27
CA ALA A 304 -13.99 -12.47 -9.49
C ALA A 304 -15.19 -12.39 -10.47
N ARG A 305 -15.73 -11.19 -10.65
CA ARG A 305 -16.81 -10.84 -11.59
C ARG A 305 -16.65 -9.38 -12.01
N ASP A 306 -17.52 -8.89 -12.88
CA ASP A 306 -17.64 -7.45 -13.10
C ASP A 306 -18.07 -6.75 -11.78
N ILE A 307 -17.38 -5.67 -11.44
CA ILE A 307 -17.59 -4.85 -10.23
C ILE A 307 -17.87 -3.43 -10.69
N ILE A 308 -19.03 -2.89 -10.32
CA ILE A 308 -19.42 -1.54 -10.73
C ILE A 308 -18.74 -0.47 -9.85
N ALA A 309 -18.71 0.77 -10.33
CA ALA A 309 -18.26 1.88 -9.51
C ALA A 309 -19.11 2.00 -8.24
N ASP A 310 -18.49 2.45 -7.14
CA ASP A 310 -19.09 2.56 -5.81
C ASP A 310 -19.50 1.23 -5.16
N GLU A 311 -19.01 0.10 -5.68
CA GLU A 311 -19.13 -1.21 -5.03
C GLU A 311 -17.93 -1.49 -4.09
N GLU A 312 -18.20 -2.03 -2.90
CA GLU A 312 -17.17 -2.42 -1.94
C GLU A 312 -16.39 -3.64 -2.46
N LEU A 313 -15.06 -3.57 -2.38
CA LEU A 313 -14.17 -4.67 -2.68
C LEU A 313 -13.99 -5.54 -1.43
N SER A 314 -14.32 -6.83 -1.55
CA SER A 314 -14.30 -7.77 -0.42
C SER A 314 -13.88 -9.18 -0.83
N PHE A 315 -13.36 -9.93 0.15
CA PHE A 315 -12.97 -11.34 -0.01
C PHE A 315 -13.25 -12.15 1.27
N SER A 316 -13.16 -13.47 1.20
CA SER A 316 -13.24 -14.30 2.41
C SER A 316 -11.91 -14.30 3.18
N TYR A 317 -11.94 -13.96 4.48
CA TYR A 317 -10.74 -13.98 5.34
C TYR A 317 -10.34 -15.40 5.77
N GLY A 318 -11.15 -16.40 5.44
CA GLY A 318 -10.98 -17.79 5.86
C GLY A 318 -12.29 -18.40 6.34
N ASP A 319 -12.25 -19.68 6.71
CA ASP A 319 -13.43 -20.38 7.20
C ASP A 319 -13.56 -20.23 8.73
N SER A 320 -14.60 -19.52 9.18
CA SER A 320 -14.87 -19.37 10.61
C SER A 320 -15.26 -20.71 11.28
N ARG A 321 -15.64 -21.74 10.53
CA ARG A 321 -16.00 -23.08 11.04
C ARG A 321 -14.79 -23.88 11.52
N VAL A 322 -13.58 -23.52 11.08
CA VAL A 322 -12.31 -24.17 11.47
C VAL A 322 -11.77 -23.61 12.80
N THR A 323 -12.35 -22.51 13.29
CA THR A 323 -11.91 -21.84 14.51
C THR A 323 -12.45 -22.56 15.76
N GLY A 324 -11.56 -23.14 16.55
CA GLY A 324 -11.89 -23.87 17.78
C GLY A 324 -12.71 -23.04 18.78
N GLU A 325 -13.41 -23.74 19.68
CA GLU A 325 -14.48 -23.25 20.58
C GLU A 325 -14.07 -22.22 21.66
N ASN A 326 -12.99 -21.44 21.49
CA ASN A 326 -12.72 -20.33 22.40
C ASN A 326 -13.67 -19.17 22.10
N ARG A 327 -14.65 -18.99 22.99
CA ARG A 327 -15.74 -18.00 22.91
C ARG A 327 -15.33 -16.58 23.32
N ASP A 328 -14.18 -16.42 23.94
CA ASP A 328 -13.73 -15.11 24.40
C ASP A 328 -13.03 -14.38 23.24
N ASN A 329 -13.49 -13.14 22.93
CA ASN A 329 -12.95 -12.24 21.90
C ASN A 329 -13.31 -12.47 20.40
N LYS A 330 -14.46 -13.07 20.07
CA LYS A 330 -14.93 -13.08 18.67
C LYS A 330 -15.37 -11.69 18.20
N LEU A 331 -14.90 -11.26 17.02
CA LEU A 331 -15.35 -10.03 16.37
C LEU A 331 -16.66 -10.28 15.63
N ASN A 332 -17.60 -9.34 15.73
CA ASN A 332 -18.85 -9.40 14.98
C ASN A 332 -18.58 -9.17 13.49
N CYS A 333 -19.16 -10.02 12.64
CA CYS A 333 -19.12 -9.82 11.19
C CYS A 333 -20.26 -8.90 10.76
N CYS A 334 -19.90 -7.81 10.06
CA CYS A 334 -20.84 -6.82 9.53
C CYS A 334 -20.85 -6.80 8.00
N CYS A 335 -20.57 -7.93 7.32
CA CYS A 335 -20.47 -7.98 5.86
C CYS A 335 -21.80 -7.71 5.12
N GLY A 336 -22.94 -7.87 5.80
CA GLY A 336 -24.27 -7.63 5.22
C GLY A 336 -24.78 -8.75 4.31
N SER A 337 -23.99 -9.80 4.05
CA SER A 337 -24.42 -10.96 3.25
C SER A 337 -25.54 -11.76 3.93
N SER A 338 -26.45 -12.34 3.14
CA SER A 338 -27.54 -13.19 3.64
C SER A 338 -27.06 -14.50 4.27
N CYS A 339 -25.85 -14.96 3.93
CA CYS A 339 -25.22 -16.14 4.54
C CYS A 339 -24.19 -15.77 5.63
N CYS A 340 -24.27 -14.55 6.18
CA CYS A 340 -23.35 -14.09 7.22
C CYS A 340 -23.34 -15.02 8.44
N LEU A 341 -22.14 -15.41 8.86
CA LEU A 341 -21.93 -16.30 10.02
C LEU A 341 -21.94 -15.56 11.36
N GLY A 342 -22.15 -14.24 11.33
CA GLY A 342 -22.25 -13.37 12.52
C GLY A 342 -20.91 -13.04 13.19
N THR A 343 -19.85 -13.82 12.95
CA THR A 343 -18.52 -13.60 13.50
C THR A 343 -17.44 -13.61 12.42
N LEU A 344 -16.45 -12.73 12.53
CA LEU A 344 -15.29 -12.75 11.63
C LEU A 344 -14.45 -14.00 11.86
N PRO A 345 -13.91 -14.62 10.78
CA PRO A 345 -12.91 -15.68 10.91
C PRO A 345 -11.69 -15.17 11.69
N CYS A 346 -11.18 -15.99 12.59
CA CYS A 346 -9.97 -15.71 13.37
C CYS A 346 -9.15 -17.00 13.50
N GLU A 347 -8.01 -17.10 12.82
CA GLU A 347 -7.09 -18.21 13.05
C GLU A 347 -6.27 -17.98 14.33
N ASN A 348 -6.10 -19.03 15.13
CA ASN A 348 -5.10 -19.03 16.20
C ASN A 348 -3.71 -19.11 15.56
N THR A 349 -2.97 -18.00 15.54
CA THR A 349 -1.63 -17.88 14.93
C THR A 349 -0.54 -18.69 15.62
#